data_AF-A0A1Y3FEV9-F1
#
_entry.id   AF-A0A1Y3FEV9-F1
#
_cell.length_a   1.000
_cell.length_b   1.000
_cell.length_c   1.000
_cell.angle_alpha   90.00
_cell.angle_beta   90.00
_cell.angle_gamma   90.00
#
_symmetry.space_group_name_H-M   'P 1'
#
loop_
_entity.id
_entity.type
_entity.pdbx_description
1 polymer ?
#
loop_
_entity_poly.entity_id
_entity_poly.type
_entity_poly.pdbx_seq_one_letter_code
_entity_poly.pdbx_strand_id
1 'polypeptide(L)'
;MAIKKRTQQERDREARIEAFGAAAEARSNEPAPAAEPAVPAVAPSGDRQPAPAPGEQRAWPKNALIRYPNEDLPKLLAEVAALEERTHHATTLRALRRGLEVLREEHLSR
;
A
#
# COMPACT_ATOMS: atom_id res chain seq x y z
N MET A 1 -50.06 -1.51 -34.64
CA MET A 1 -48.82 -1.51 -33.83
C MET A 1 -47.63 -1.32 -34.76
N ALA A 2 -46.90 -0.22 -34.65
CA ALA A 2 -45.77 0.08 -35.52
C ALA A 2 -44.46 -0.45 -34.88
N ILE A 3 -43.86 -1.47 -35.50
CA ILE A 3 -42.56 -2.00 -35.08
C ILE A 3 -41.49 -1.03 -35.59
N LYS A 4 -41.01 -0.15 -34.72
CA LYS A 4 -39.85 0.71 -34.99
C LYS A 4 -38.66 -0.20 -35.29
N LYS A 5 -38.18 -0.18 -36.54
CA LYS A 5 -36.95 -0.87 -36.95
C LYS A 5 -35.78 -0.32 -36.13
N ARG A 6 -35.03 -1.21 -35.46
CA ARG A 6 -33.81 -0.87 -34.71
C ARG A 6 -32.84 -0.10 -35.61
N THR A 7 -32.29 0.98 -35.08
CA THR A 7 -31.36 1.84 -35.82
C THR A 7 -30.00 1.15 -35.94
N GLN A 8 -29.21 1.51 -36.97
CA GLN A 8 -27.86 0.97 -37.18
C GLN A 8 -26.99 1.09 -35.91
N GLN A 9 -27.16 2.20 -35.19
CA GLN A 9 -26.45 2.52 -33.96
C GLN A 9 -26.70 1.54 -32.82
N GLU A 10 -27.89 0.92 -32.74
CA GLU A 10 -28.18 -0.11 -31.74
C GLU A 10 -27.46 -1.42 -32.06
N ARG A 11 -27.33 -1.76 -33.34
CA ARG A 11 -26.58 -2.94 -33.80
C ARG A 11 -25.07 -2.79 -33.58
N ASP A 12 -24.53 -1.60 -33.85
CA ASP A 12 -23.12 -1.28 -33.55
C ASP A 12 -22.84 -1.31 -32.04
N ARG A 13 -23.82 -0.96 -31.21
CA ARG A 13 -23.70 -1.03 -29.74
C ARG A 13 -23.71 -2.48 -29.25
N GLU A 14 -24.59 -3.32 -29.77
CA GLU A 14 -24.63 -4.76 -29.45
C GLU A 14 -23.30 -5.44 -29.83
N ALA A 15 -22.75 -5.16 -31.02
CA ALA A 15 -21.47 -5.73 -31.47
C ALA A 15 -20.27 -5.32 -30.58
N ARG A 16 -20.26 -4.09 -30.04
CA ARG A 16 -19.21 -3.64 -29.11
C ARG A 16 -19.29 -4.32 -27.75
N ILE A 17 -20.50 -4.62 -27.27
CA ILE A 17 -20.71 -5.32 -25.99
C ILE A 17 -20.25 -6.77 -26.12
N GLU A 18 -20.56 -7.43 -27.24
CA GLU A 18 -20.11 -8.79 -27.52
C GLU A 18 -18.58 -8.88 -27.64
N ALA A 19 -17.94 -7.92 -28.32
CA ALA A 19 -16.48 -7.85 -28.39
C ALA A 19 -15.82 -7.62 -27.01
N PHE A 20 -16.45 -6.84 -26.14
CA PHE A 20 -15.97 -6.64 -24.76
C PHE A 20 -16.11 -7.91 -23.92
N GLY A 21 -17.21 -8.65 -24.05
CA GLY A 21 -17.42 -9.93 -23.39
C GLY A 21 -16.40 -10.99 -23.83
N ALA A 22 -16.15 -11.10 -25.14
CA ALA A 22 -15.15 -12.00 -25.70
C ALA A 22 -13.72 -11.68 -25.22
N ALA A 23 -13.38 -10.39 -25.10
CA ALA A 23 -12.08 -9.97 -24.56
C ALA A 23 -11.92 -10.25 -23.05
N ALA A 24 -13.02 -10.33 -22.31
CA ALA A 24 -13.01 -10.68 -20.88
C ALA A 24 -12.83 -12.19 -20.68
N GLU A 25 -13.51 -13.04 -21.48
CA GLU A 25 -13.33 -14.50 -21.40
C GLU A 25 -11.95 -14.96 -21.87
N ALA A 26 -11.34 -14.27 -22.84
CA ALA A 26 -9.99 -14.59 -23.32
C ALA A 26 -8.91 -14.49 -22.23
N ARG A 27 -9.09 -13.67 -21.19
CA ARG A 27 -8.14 -13.57 -20.06
C ARG A 27 -8.30 -14.66 -19.01
N SER A 28 -9.43 -15.37 -19.00
CA SER A 28 -9.73 -16.40 -18.00
C SER A 28 -9.15 -17.77 -18.36
N ASN A 29 -8.61 -17.94 -19.57
CA ASN A 29 -8.08 -19.23 -20.04
C ASN A 29 -6.56 -19.23 -20.23
N GLU A 30 -5.84 -18.28 -19.61
CA GLU A 30 -4.38 -18.32 -19.58
C GLU A 30 -3.92 -19.26 -18.45
N PRO A 31 -3.22 -20.37 -18.77
CA PRO A 31 -2.68 -21.24 -17.73
C PRO A 31 -1.66 -20.47 -16.88
N ALA A 32 -1.78 -20.64 -15.56
CA ALA A 32 -0.96 -19.99 -14.56
C ALA A 32 0.55 -20.04 -14.90
N PRO A 33 1.31 -18.95 -14.69
CA PRO A 33 2.73 -18.91 -15.00
C PRO A 33 3.49 -19.94 -14.15
N ALA A 34 4.30 -20.74 -14.83
CA ALA A 34 5.20 -21.70 -14.22
C ALA A 34 6.32 -21.00 -13.44
N ALA A 35 6.60 -21.56 -12.26
CA ALA A 35 7.81 -21.45 -11.44
C ALA A 35 8.21 -20.04 -10.93
N GLU A 36 8.03 -19.84 -9.64
CA GLU A 36 8.75 -18.84 -8.85
C GLU A 36 10.27 -19.09 -8.95
N PRO A 37 11.09 -18.09 -9.29
CA PRO A 37 12.52 -18.18 -9.03
C PRO A 37 12.73 -18.11 -7.52
N ALA A 38 13.35 -19.15 -6.95
CA ALA A 38 13.74 -19.19 -5.55
C ALA A 38 14.57 -17.94 -5.21
N VAL A 39 13.96 -17.04 -4.44
CA VAL A 39 14.64 -15.88 -3.87
C VAL A 39 15.71 -16.38 -2.90
N PRO A 40 17.00 -16.05 -3.08
CA PRO A 40 18.00 -16.39 -2.09
C PRO A 40 17.65 -15.68 -0.78
N ALA A 41 17.58 -16.45 0.32
CA ALA A 41 17.36 -15.91 1.64
C ALA A 41 18.49 -14.93 1.97
N VAL A 42 18.20 -13.63 1.89
CA VAL A 42 19.10 -12.57 2.34
C VAL A 42 19.21 -12.71 3.86
N ALA A 43 20.36 -13.17 4.33
CA ALA A 43 20.68 -13.18 5.75
C ALA A 43 20.46 -11.78 6.33
N PRO A 44 19.95 -11.63 7.56
CA PRO A 44 19.78 -10.32 8.15
C PRO A 44 21.15 -9.66 8.25
N SER A 45 21.39 -8.68 7.38
CA SER A 45 22.51 -7.74 7.53
C SER A 45 22.30 -7.06 8.87
N GLY A 46 22.99 -7.56 9.90
CA GLY A 46 23.02 -6.93 11.22
C GLY A 46 23.35 -5.45 11.06
N ASP A 47 22.69 -4.64 11.88
CA ASP A 47 22.75 -3.18 11.97
C ASP A 47 24.19 -2.62 11.89
N ARG A 48 24.74 -2.56 10.68
CA ARG A 48 25.96 -1.82 10.37
C ARG A 48 25.51 -0.50 9.81
N GLN A 49 24.96 0.33 10.68
CA GLN A 49 24.87 1.74 10.39
C GLN A 49 26.33 2.21 10.18
N PRO A 50 26.72 2.69 8.98
CA PRO A 50 28.08 3.16 8.78
C PRO A 50 28.35 4.25 9.82
N ALA A 51 29.43 4.08 10.59
CA ALA A 51 29.85 5.09 11.54
C ALA A 51 30.07 6.40 10.76
N PRO A 52 29.46 7.53 11.18
CA PRO A 52 29.63 8.78 10.45
C PRO A 52 31.12 9.15 10.43
N ALA A 53 31.61 9.58 9.26
CA ALA A 53 32.98 10.05 9.15
C ALA A 53 33.17 11.27 10.07
N PRO A 54 34.37 11.49 10.65
CA PRO A 54 34.62 12.64 11.50
C PRO A 54 34.40 13.94 10.69
N GLY A 55 33.35 14.69 11.03
CA GLY A 55 32.95 15.93 10.35
C GLY A 55 31.62 15.86 9.59
N GLU A 56 31.02 14.66 9.44
CA GLU A 56 29.69 14.53 8.82
C GLU A 56 28.58 14.84 9.83
N GLN A 57 27.72 15.81 9.48
CA GLN A 57 26.45 15.98 10.19
C GLN A 57 25.62 14.71 10.02
N ARG A 58 25.08 14.19 11.13
CA ARG A 58 24.24 13.01 11.12
C ARG A 58 23.03 13.24 10.21
N ALA A 59 23.06 12.68 9.01
CA ALA A 59 21.92 12.69 8.11
C ALA A 59 20.86 11.73 8.65
N TRP A 60 19.67 12.27 8.95
CA TRP A 60 18.55 11.44 9.38
C TRP A 60 17.84 10.84 8.17
N PRO A 61 17.52 9.52 8.21
CA PRO A 61 16.80 8.89 7.11
C PRO A 61 15.42 9.54 6.95
N LYS A 62 15.04 9.85 5.70
CA LYS A 62 13.74 10.46 5.38
C LYS A 62 12.59 9.46 5.38
N ASN A 63 12.90 8.19 5.15
CA ASN A 63 11.94 7.10 5.04
C ASN A 63 12.34 5.97 5.99
N ALA A 64 11.34 5.30 6.56
CA ALA A 64 11.55 4.14 7.41
C ALA A 64 10.47 3.08 7.10
N LEU A 65 10.88 1.82 7.05
CA LEU A 65 9.95 0.69 6.99
C LEU A 65 9.72 0.18 8.41
N ILE A 66 8.46 0.21 8.87
CA ILE A 66 8.08 -0.27 10.20
C ILE A 66 7.60 -1.71 10.07
N ARG A 67 8.25 -2.63 10.79
CA ARG A 67 7.81 -4.02 10.92
C ARG A 67 7.07 -4.17 12.25
N TYR A 68 5.78 -4.48 12.19
CA TYR A 68 4.97 -4.69 13.38
C TYR A 68 5.16 -6.13 13.90
N PRO A 69 5.45 -6.33 15.19
CA PRO A 69 5.57 -7.66 15.77
C PRO A 69 4.22 -8.35 15.97
N ASN A 70 3.13 -7.58 16.04
CA ASN A 70 1.76 -8.03 16.22
C ASN A 70 0.79 -7.18 15.37
N GLU A 71 -0.41 -7.70 15.13
CA GLU A 71 -1.42 -7.06 14.28
C GLU A 71 -2.25 -5.98 15.01
N ASP A 72 -2.15 -5.92 16.34
CA ASP A 72 -2.96 -5.01 17.15
C ASP A 72 -2.68 -3.53 16.84
N LEU A 73 -1.39 -3.17 16.74
CA LEU A 73 -0.96 -1.80 16.49
C LEU A 73 -1.36 -1.29 15.09
N PRO A 74 -1.10 -2.02 13.98
CA PRO A 74 -1.56 -1.58 12.67
C PRO A 74 -3.09 -1.52 12.56
N LYS A 75 -3.82 -2.42 13.25
CA LYS A 75 -5.29 -2.37 13.30
C LYS A 75 -5.79 -1.09 13.99
N LEU A 76 -5.24 -0.77 15.16
CA LEU A 76 -5.58 0.44 15.90
C LEU A 76 -5.29 1.71 15.07
N LEU A 77 -4.16 1.75 14.36
CA LEU A 77 -3.82 2.86 13.48
C LEU A 77 -4.82 3.02 12.33
N ALA A 78 -5.28 1.92 11.74
CA ALA A 78 -6.29 1.94 10.69
C ALA A 78 -7.66 2.44 11.22
N GLU A 79 -8.07 1.99 12.40
CA GLU A 79 -9.29 2.45 13.07
C GLU A 79 -9.23 3.96 13.35
N VAL A 80 -8.14 4.45 13.92
CA VAL A 80 -7.95 5.88 14.18
C VAL A 80 -7.89 6.69 12.88
N ALA A 81 -7.25 6.16 11.84
CA ALA A 81 -7.20 6.84 10.53
C ALA A 81 -8.59 6.99 9.91
N ALA A 82 -9.45 5.96 10.05
CA ALA A 82 -10.84 6.03 9.60
C ALA A 82 -11.64 7.06 10.39
N LEU A 83 -11.47 7.12 11.72
CA LEU A 83 -12.14 8.10 12.58
C LEU A 83 -11.72 9.55 12.30
N GLU A 84 -10.44 9.76 11.97
CA GLU A 84 -9.92 11.10 11.68
C GLU A 84 -10.11 11.54 10.22
N GLU A 85 -10.71 10.69 9.36
CA GLU A 85 -10.81 10.89 7.91
C GLU A 85 -9.45 11.23 7.26
N ARG A 86 -8.39 10.55 7.72
CA ARG A 86 -7.01 10.79 7.29
C ARG A 86 -6.37 9.56 6.66
N THR A 87 -5.31 9.80 5.90
CA THR A 87 -4.50 8.71 5.36
C THR A 87 -3.75 8.01 6.49
N HIS A 88 -3.57 6.69 6.35
CA HIS A 88 -2.84 5.88 7.32
C HIS A 88 -1.44 6.45 7.64
N HIS A 89 -0.73 6.93 6.62
CA HIS A 89 0.60 7.54 6.79
C HIS A 89 0.55 8.83 7.64
N ALA A 90 -0.40 9.73 7.37
CA ALA A 90 -0.54 10.97 8.14
C ALA A 90 -0.88 10.68 9.61
N THR A 91 -1.79 9.73 9.85
CA THR A 91 -2.14 9.29 11.20
C THR A 91 -0.96 8.66 11.93
N THR A 92 -0.18 7.83 11.24
CA THR A 92 1.04 7.20 11.79
C THR A 92 2.05 8.26 12.23
N LEU A 93 2.35 9.25 11.38
CA LEU A 93 3.28 10.33 11.72
C LEU A 93 2.80 11.16 12.91
N ARG A 94 1.49 11.44 12.97
CA ARG A 94 0.89 12.18 14.08
C ARG A 94 0.99 11.41 15.39
N ALA A 95 0.64 10.13 15.38
CA ALA A 95 0.71 9.26 16.54
C ALA A 95 2.16 9.15 17.05
N LEU A 96 3.13 8.94 16.14
CA LEU A 96 4.56 8.90 16.48
C LEU A 96 5.03 10.21 17.11
N ARG A 97 4.71 11.35 16.50
CA ARG A 97 5.10 12.66 17.04
C ARG A 97 4.54 12.87 18.45
N ARG A 98 3.26 12.58 18.64
CA ARG A 98 2.61 12.76 19.93
C ARG A 98 3.17 11.82 21.00
N GLY A 99 3.41 10.56 20.66
CA GLY A 99 4.03 9.59 21.56
C GLY A 99 5.44 10.00 21.98
N LEU A 100 6.26 10.49 21.05
CA LEU A 100 7.61 10.97 21.35
C LEU A 100 7.61 12.22 22.22
N GLU A 101 6.68 13.15 22.02
CA GLU A 101 6.50 14.32 22.88
C GLU A 101 6.18 13.90 24.32
N VAL A 102 5.24 12.97 24.52
CA VAL A 102 4.87 12.44 25.84
C VAL A 102 6.04 11.75 26.52
N LEU A 103 6.74 10.84 25.82
CA LEU A 103 7.91 10.16 26.37
C LEU A 103 9.01 11.16 26.79
N ARG A 104 9.23 12.20 25.98
CA ARG A 104 10.19 13.25 26.31
C ARG A 104 9.79 14.00 27.58
N GLU A 105 8.52 14.38 27.70
CA GLU A 105 7.98 15.06 28.88
C GLU A 105 8.09 14.19 30.15
N GLU A 106 7.77 12.89 30.05
CA GLU A 106 7.92 11.92 31.14
C GLU A 106 9.37 11.80 31.62
N HIS A 107 10.33 11.83 30.69
CA HIS A 107 11.76 11.78 31.03
C HIS A 107 12.28 13.07 31.65
N LEU A 108 11.73 14.23 31.28
CA LEU A 108 12.12 15.53 31.82
C LEU A 108 11.46 15.83 33.18
N SER A 109 10.36 15.15 33.49
CA SER A 109 9.61 15.31 34.74
C SER A 109 10.08 14.37 35.87
N ARG A 110 11.06 13.51 35.59
CA ARG A 110 11.75 12.64 36.56
C ARG A 110 13.06 13.26 37.01
#